data_AF-A0A0F3M7U3-F1
#
_entry.id   AF-A0A0F3M7U3-F1
#
_cell.length_a   1.000
_cell.length_b   1.000
_cell.length_c   1.000
_cell.angle_alpha   90.00
_cell.angle_beta   90.00
_cell.angle_gamma   90.00
#
_symmetry.space_group_name_H-M   'P 1'
#
loop_
_entity.id
_entity.type
_entity.pdbx_description
1 polymer ?
#
loop_
_entity_poly.entity_id
_entity_poly.type
_entity_poly.pdbx_seq_one_letter_code
_entity_poly.pdbx_strand_id
1 'polypeptide(L)'
;MEMNQFAKGDCELTKALFATALPKNWAMREAVCRDIQSQSGFDYFAAGKKCRNDLAQKQALRQAQNKDSELCWMIITSSLKQQQRLEYHQICVIQSCL
;
A
#
# COMPACT_ATOMS: atom_id res chain seq x y z
N MET A 1 -11.92 -33.71 1.73
CA MET A 1 -12.04 -34.05 3.16
C MET A 1 -13.13 -33.16 3.72
N GLU A 2 -14.32 -33.69 4.02
CA GLU A 2 -15.41 -32.87 4.56
C GLU A 2 -15.14 -32.58 6.04
N MET A 3 -14.98 -31.30 6.38
CA MET A 3 -14.77 -30.88 7.76
C MET A 3 -16.11 -30.77 8.49
N ASN A 4 -16.15 -31.29 9.71
CA ASN A 4 -17.33 -31.23 10.58
C ASN A 4 -17.81 -29.78 10.75
N GLN A 5 -19.13 -29.53 10.76
CA GLN A 5 -19.67 -28.16 10.75
C GLN A 5 -19.27 -27.33 11.98
N PHE A 6 -19.07 -27.99 13.12
CA PHE A 6 -18.53 -27.36 14.33
C PHE A 6 -17.07 -26.93 14.14
N ALA A 7 -16.24 -27.79 13.54
CA ALA A 7 -14.85 -27.45 13.22
C ALA A 7 -14.74 -26.33 12.19
N LYS A 8 -15.71 -26.22 11.27
CA LYS A 8 -15.83 -25.08 10.36
C LYS A 8 -16.13 -23.79 11.12
N GLY A 9 -17.06 -23.82 12.07
CA GLY A 9 -17.36 -22.68 12.95
C GLY A 9 -16.15 -22.23 13.79
N ASP A 10 -15.45 -23.17 14.44
CA ASP A 10 -14.28 -22.86 15.27
C ASP A 10 -13.10 -22.32 14.46
N CYS A 11 -12.92 -22.83 13.23
CA CYS A 11 -11.92 -22.34 12.29
C CYS A 11 -12.23 -20.88 11.86
N GLU A 12 -13.48 -20.57 11.54
CA GLU A 12 -13.89 -19.20 11.19
C GLU A 12 -13.76 -18.23 12.37
N LEU A 13 -14.09 -18.68 13.59
CA LEU A 13 -13.90 -17.88 14.81
C LEU A 13 -12.42 -17.58 15.06
N THR A 14 -11.56 -18.58 14.89
CA THR A 14 -10.11 -18.45 15.07
C THR A 14 -9.50 -17.51 14.03
N LYS A 15 -9.92 -17.60 12.77
CA LYS A 15 -9.53 -16.64 11.72
C LYS A 15 -9.95 -15.22 12.09
N ALA A 16 -11.18 -15.02 12.55
CA ALA A 16 -11.64 -13.70 12.98
C ALA A 16 -10.82 -13.16 14.17
N LEU A 17 -10.44 -14.02 15.11
CA LEU A 17 -9.56 -13.64 16.21
C LEU A 17 -8.19 -13.20 15.70
N PHE A 18 -7.56 -13.95 14.80
CA PHE A 18 -6.29 -13.56 14.20
C PHE A 18 -6.39 -12.26 13.39
N ALA A 19 -7.47 -12.07 12.63
CA ALA A 19 -7.71 -10.84 11.87
C ALA A 19 -7.89 -9.59 12.74
N THR A 20 -8.32 -9.75 14.00
CA THR A 20 -8.58 -8.65 14.92
C THR A 20 -7.49 -8.43 15.96
N ALA A 21 -6.86 -9.49 16.46
CA ALA A 21 -5.84 -9.43 17.51
C ALA A 21 -4.43 -9.20 16.95
N LEU A 22 -4.14 -9.66 15.73
CA LEU A 22 -2.80 -9.52 15.17
C LEU A 22 -2.51 -8.07 14.73
N PRO A 23 -1.25 -7.63 14.85
CA PRO A 23 -0.80 -6.35 14.29
C PRO A 23 -1.02 -6.24 12.77
N LYS A 24 -1.25 -5.02 12.29
CA LYS A 24 -1.55 -4.72 10.87
C LYS A 24 -0.42 -5.11 9.90
N ASN A 25 0.81 -5.17 10.39
CA ASN A 25 2.02 -5.46 9.60
C ASN A 25 2.33 -6.96 9.46
N TRP A 26 1.57 -7.85 10.08
CA TRP A 26 1.86 -9.28 10.05
C TRP A 26 1.33 -9.93 8.78
N ALA A 27 2.19 -10.69 8.09
CA ALA A 27 1.82 -11.44 6.89
C ALA A 27 0.69 -12.45 7.15
N MET A 28 0.68 -13.04 8.35
CA MET A 28 -0.38 -13.97 8.78
C MET A 28 -1.75 -13.27 8.81
N ARG A 29 -1.81 -12.03 9.29
CA ARG A 29 -3.05 -11.25 9.30
C ARG A 29 -3.55 -10.94 7.89
N GLU A 30 -2.63 -10.62 6.97
CA GLU A 30 -3.00 -10.37 5.57
C GLU A 30 -3.57 -11.63 4.90
N ALA A 31 -2.96 -12.80 5.13
CA ALA A 31 -3.45 -14.08 4.61
C ALA A 31 -4.86 -14.39 5.13
N VAL A 32 -5.08 -14.23 6.43
CA VAL A 32 -6.39 -14.45 7.06
C VAL A 32 -7.42 -13.43 6.58
N CYS A 33 -7.06 -12.16 6.45
CA CYS A 33 -7.97 -11.14 5.92
C CYS A 33 -8.39 -11.41 4.47
N ARG A 34 -7.53 -11.99 3.64
CA ARG A 34 -7.91 -12.42 2.28
C ARG A 34 -8.89 -13.59 2.31
N ASP A 35 -8.69 -14.54 3.22
CA ASP A 35 -9.57 -15.70 3.38
C ASP A 35 -10.96 -15.29 3.94
N ILE A 36 -11.00 -14.37 4.91
CA ILE A 36 -12.27 -13.80 5.42
C ILE A 36 -13.01 -13.02 4.33
N GLN A 37 -12.31 -12.39 3.39
CA GLN A 37 -12.94 -11.68 2.26
C GLN A 37 -13.44 -12.62 1.16
N SER A 38 -12.79 -13.77 0.96
CA SER A 38 -13.21 -14.75 -0.05
C SER A 38 -14.39 -15.60 0.42
N GLN A 39 -14.59 -15.73 1.73
CA GLN A 39 -15.68 -16.49 2.32
C GLN A 39 -16.85 -15.58 2.73
N SER A 40 -18.05 -15.83 2.20
CA SER A 40 -19.27 -15.14 2.64
C SER A 40 -19.81 -15.77 3.93
N GLY A 41 -19.18 -15.44 5.05
CA GLY A 41 -19.53 -15.95 6.39
C GLY A 41 -20.10 -14.88 7.33
N PHE A 42 -20.42 -15.30 8.55
CA PHE A 42 -20.78 -14.41 9.64
C PHE A 42 -19.57 -13.53 10.03
N ASP A 43 -19.78 -12.23 10.21
CA ASP A 43 -18.68 -11.29 10.51
C ASP A 43 -18.34 -11.28 12.01
N TYR A 44 -17.66 -12.33 12.47
CA TYR A 44 -17.20 -12.45 13.85
C TYR A 44 -16.26 -11.29 14.21
N PHE A 45 -16.54 -10.62 15.34
CA PHE A 45 -15.78 -9.48 15.85
C PHE A 45 -15.58 -8.31 14.86
N ALA A 46 -16.44 -8.20 13.85
CA ALA A 46 -16.29 -7.26 12.73
C ALA A 46 -14.93 -7.39 12.01
N ALA A 47 -14.35 -8.60 12.01
CA ALA A 47 -13.08 -8.91 11.37
C ALA A 47 -13.10 -8.57 9.87
N GLY A 48 -14.17 -8.90 9.17
CA GLY A 48 -14.36 -8.61 7.75
C GLY A 48 -14.40 -7.11 7.46
N LYS A 49 -15.08 -6.32 8.31
CA LYS A 49 -15.05 -4.84 8.20
C LYS A 49 -13.65 -4.28 8.47
N LYS A 50 -12.96 -4.74 9.50
CA LYS A 50 -11.58 -4.30 9.82
C LYS A 50 -10.61 -4.63 8.68
N CYS A 51 -10.68 -5.84 8.12
CA CYS A 51 -9.85 -6.25 6.99
C CYS A 51 -10.11 -5.39 5.74
N ARG A 52 -11.36 -5.03 5.46
CA ARG A 52 -11.70 -4.13 4.34
C ARG A 52 -11.16 -2.71 4.54
N ASN A 53 -11.29 -2.15 5.74
CA ASN A 53 -10.77 -0.83 6.05
C ASN A 53 -9.24 -0.77 5.96
N ASP A 54 -8.55 -1.81 6.45
CA ASP A 54 -7.09 -1.87 6.36
C ASP A 54 -6.60 -2.02 4.92
N LEU A 55 -7.31 -2.79 4.09
CA LEU A 55 -7.01 -2.90 2.66
C LEU A 55 -7.20 -1.55 1.94
N ALA A 56 -8.31 -0.86 2.20
CA ALA A 56 -8.58 0.46 1.63
C ALA A 56 -7.54 1.50 2.09
N GLN A 57 -7.17 1.48 3.37
CA GLN A 57 -6.11 2.32 3.92
C GLN A 57 -4.76 2.06 3.22
N LYS A 58 -4.39 0.79 3.04
CA LYS A 58 -3.15 0.40 2.35
C LYS A 58 -3.15 0.83 0.88
N GLN A 59 -4.28 0.73 0.20
CA GLN A 59 -4.43 1.20 -1.18
C GLN A 59 -4.32 2.73 -1.27
N ALA A 60 -4.97 3.47 -0.38
CA ALA A 60 -4.87 4.92 -0.32
C ALA A 60 -3.43 5.38 -0.07
N LEU A 61 -2.71 4.73 0.84
CA LEU A 61 -1.29 5.01 1.09
C LEU A 61 -0.41 4.75 -0.13
N ARG A 62 -0.65 3.66 -0.87
CA ARG A 62 0.08 3.39 -2.12
C ARG A 62 -0.19 4.44 -3.20
N GLN A 63 -1.44 4.87 -3.33
CA GLN A 63 -1.79 5.92 -4.29
C GLN A 63 -1.14 7.26 -3.93
N ALA A 64 -1.12 7.62 -2.63
CA ALA A 64 -0.43 8.81 -2.15
C ALA A 64 1.09 8.72 -2.42
N GLN A 65 1.73 7.61 -2.04
CA GLN A 65 3.17 7.42 -2.27
C GLN A 65 3.55 7.44 -3.76
N ASN A 66 2.72 6.87 -4.63
CA ASN A 66 2.98 6.92 -6.06
C ASN A 66 2.92 8.36 -6.60
N LYS A 67 1.91 9.14 -6.19
CA LYS A 67 1.80 10.56 -6.56
C LYS A 67 2.98 11.37 -6.03
N ASP A 68 3.38 11.13 -4.79
CA ASP A 68 4.53 11.80 -4.18
C ASP A 68 5.84 11.44 -4.90
N SER A 69 5.98 10.20 -5.36
CA SER A 69 7.14 9.76 -6.13
C SER A 69 7.18 10.42 -7.52
N GLU A 70 6.04 10.52 -8.22
CA GLU A 70 5.95 11.24 -9.49
C GLU A 70 6.25 12.73 -9.33
N LEU A 71 5.70 13.36 -8.28
CA LEU A 71 6.00 14.75 -7.93
C LEU A 71 7.49 14.95 -7.62
N CYS A 72 8.10 14.04 -6.86
CA CYS A 72 9.53 14.09 -6.54
C CYS A 72 10.38 13.97 -7.81
N TRP A 73 10.06 13.03 -8.70
CA TRP A 73 10.72 12.89 -10.01
C TRP A 73 10.54 14.12 -10.89
N MET A 74 9.34 14.70 -10.95
CA MET A 74 9.09 15.93 -11.69
C MET A 74 9.91 17.11 -11.15
N ILE A 75 9.98 17.28 -9.83
CA ILE A 75 10.76 18.36 -9.20
C ILE A 75 12.25 18.16 -9.50
N ILE A 76 12.80 16.96 -9.27
CA ILE A 76 14.21 16.64 -9.52
C ILE A 76 14.58 16.89 -10.99
N THR A 77 13.78 16.42 -11.94
CA THR A 77 14.05 16.60 -13.38
C THR A 77 13.96 18.06 -13.82
N SER A 78 13.04 18.83 -13.25
CA SER A 78 12.91 20.27 -13.48
C SER A 78 14.14 21.02 -13.00
N SER A 79 14.59 20.75 -11.77
CA SER A 79 15.79 21.35 -11.18
C SER A 79 17.04 21.03 -11.99
N LEU A 80 17.23 19.76 -12.39
CA LEU A 80 18.35 19.36 -13.24
C LEU A 80 18.35 20.09 -14.59
N LYS A 81 17.19 20.24 -15.23
CA LYS A 81 17.06 20.98 -16.50
C LYS A 81 17.36 22.47 -16.34
N GLN A 82 16.99 23.07 -15.22
CA GLN A 82 17.32 24.45 -14.88
C GLN A 82 18.84 24.64 -14.70
N GLN A 83 19.48 23.71 -13.97
CA GLN A 83 20.92 23.71 -13.75
C GLN A 83 21.70 23.57 -15.06
N GLN A 84 21.29 22.65 -15.93
CA GLN A 84 21.92 22.48 -17.24
C GLN A 84 21.75 23.74 -18.11
N ARG A 85 20.58 24.39 -18.09
CA ARG A 85 20.36 25.63 -18.86
C ARG A 85 21.30 26.75 -18.39
N LEU A 86 21.52 26.89 -17.08
CA LEU A 86 22.43 27.90 -16.54
C LEU A 86 23.90 27.63 -16.96
N GLU A 87 24.33 26.37 -16.90
CA GLU A 87 25.67 25.97 -17.34
C GLU A 87 25.90 26.25 -18.83
N TYR A 88 24.94 25.89 -19.69
CA TYR A 88 25.01 26.20 -21.14
C TYR A 88 25.02 27.70 -21.41
N HIS A 89 24.25 28.49 -20.65
CA HIS A 89 24.25 29.95 -20.80
C HIS A 89 25.60 30.56 -20.40
N GLN A 90 26.24 30.01 -19.35
CA GLN A 90 27.55 30.46 -18.90
C GLN A 90 28.65 30.12 -19.92
N ILE A 91 28.62 28.93 -20.51
CA ILE A 91 29.55 28.51 -21.58
C ILE A 91 29.38 29.40 -22.81
N CYS A 92 28.14 29.66 -23.26
CA CYS A 92 27.88 30.54 -24.40
C CYS A 92 28.41 31.96 -24.19
N VAL A 93 28.24 32.54 -23.00
CA VAL A 93 28.74 33.88 -22.69
C VAL A 93 30.28 33.93 -22.73
N ILE A 94 30.97 32.91 -22.22
CA ILE A 94 32.43 32.85 -22.26
C ILE A 94 32.95 32.70 -23.70
N GLN A 95 32.31 31.86 -24.51
CA GLN A 95 32.73 31.60 -25.89
C GLN A 95 32.40 32.75 -26.86
N SER A 96 31.53 33.67 -26.47
CA SER A 96 31.22 34.89 -27.24
C SER A 96 32.13 36.07 -26.91
N CYS A 97 32.98 35.94 -25.89
CA CYS A 97 33.96 36.96 -25.46
C CYS A 97 35.41 36.64 -25.86
N LEU A 98 35.63 35.53 -26.58
CA LEU A 98 36.90 35.12 -27.20
C LEU A 98 36.83 35.34 -28.71
#